data_AF-A0A131YEM0-F1
#
_entry.id   AF-A0A131YEM0-F1
#
_cell.length_a   1.000
_cell.length_b   1.000
_cell.length_c   1.000
_cell.angle_alpha   90.00
_cell.angle_beta   90.00
_cell.angle_gamma   90.00
#
_symmetry.space_group_name_H-M   'P 1'
#
loop_
_entity.id
_entity.type
_entity.pdbx_description
1 polymer ?
#
loop_
_entity_poly.entity_id
_entity_poly.type
_entity_poly.pdbx_seq_one_letter_code
_entity_poly.pdbx_strand_id
1 'polypeptide(L)'
;MSPPRLRHVTTDAGRVLFNQHFYRSGEICLSILGTTSGPPWSPAQTLASVLVSVQSMMGEKPYFEGFSTEESPGASDRYNEFIRHETMRVTVCDQVEASLKETIECPPSLSSNILKLFLESYGKYEDAVTAKLHLTGRQMKDPYSKTVSKYDYETLLTRLKSLKEQVEKKNEEAAKAAKAAAEAAEQEENQVQLAK
;
A
#
# COMPACT_ATOMS: atom_id res chain seq x y z
N MET A 1 0.98 10.02 30.43
CA MET A 1 0.42 9.46 29.18
C MET A 1 1.58 9.12 28.27
N SER A 2 1.53 7.95 27.63
CA SER A 2 2.59 7.47 26.74
C SER A 2 2.13 7.54 25.28
N PRO A 3 3.05 7.69 24.31
CA PRO A 3 2.68 7.65 22.90
C PRO A 3 2.12 6.27 22.52
N PRO A 4 1.28 6.19 21.47
CA PRO A 4 0.86 4.91 20.91
C PRO A 4 2.05 4.16 20.32
N ARG A 5 2.01 2.83 20.33
CA ARG A 5 2.96 2.00 19.57
C ARG A 5 2.48 1.90 18.14
N LEU A 6 3.36 2.15 17.19
CA LEU A 6 3.08 2.11 15.75
C LEU A 6 4.07 1.16 15.06
N ARG A 7 3.56 0.36 14.12
CA ARG A 7 4.37 -0.54 13.30
C ARG A 7 3.94 -0.48 11.84
N HIS A 8 4.89 -0.24 10.96
CA HIS A 8 4.74 -0.40 9.52
C HIS A 8 4.80 -1.89 9.16
N VAL A 9 3.71 -2.45 8.65
CA VAL A 9 3.60 -3.89 8.36
C VAL A 9 3.93 -4.24 6.91
N THR A 10 3.84 -3.28 6.00
CA THR A 10 4.04 -3.49 4.56
C THR A 10 5.52 -3.39 4.21
N THR A 11 6.34 -4.31 4.69
CA THR A 11 7.81 -4.29 4.52
C THR A 11 8.36 -5.42 3.64
N ASP A 12 7.48 -6.26 3.08
CA ASP A 12 7.86 -7.48 2.34
C ASP A 12 8.80 -8.37 3.17
N ALA A 13 8.41 -8.66 4.42
CA ALA A 13 9.24 -9.34 5.41
C ALA A 13 10.62 -8.67 5.61
N GLY A 14 10.64 -7.34 5.59
CA GLY A 14 11.85 -6.53 5.74
C GLY A 14 12.73 -6.45 4.49
N ARG A 15 12.32 -6.99 3.34
CA ARG A 15 13.09 -6.90 2.09
C ARG A 15 13.09 -5.50 1.49
N VAL A 16 12.01 -4.73 1.70
CA VAL A 16 11.89 -3.37 1.15
C VAL A 16 12.01 -2.34 2.25
N LEU A 17 12.92 -1.38 2.05
CA LEU A 17 13.03 -0.17 2.85
C LEU A 17 12.42 0.99 2.07
N PHE A 18 11.19 1.38 2.42
CA PHE A 18 10.47 2.44 1.69
C PHE A 18 10.98 3.84 1.99
N ASN A 19 11.47 4.03 3.21
CA ASN A 19 12.01 5.27 3.71
C ASN A 19 13.00 4.91 4.82
N GLN A 20 14.07 5.69 4.99
CA GLN A 20 15.02 5.48 6.09
C GLN A 20 14.38 5.59 7.49
N HIS A 21 13.26 6.30 7.62
CA HIS A 21 12.51 6.38 8.87
C HIS A 21 11.62 5.15 9.11
N PHE A 22 11.46 4.27 8.12
CA PHE A 22 10.64 3.06 8.20
C PHE A 22 11.53 1.83 8.16
N TYR A 23 11.93 1.34 9.33
CA TYR A 23 12.84 0.20 9.42
C TYR A 23 12.25 -1.09 8.86
N ARG A 24 13.14 -2.01 8.48
CA ARG A 24 12.82 -3.37 8.01
C ARG A 24 12.02 -4.17 9.06
N SER A 25 12.25 -3.90 10.35
CA SER A 25 11.50 -4.47 11.49
C SER A 25 10.06 -3.94 11.60
N GLY A 26 9.72 -2.89 10.85
CA GLY A 26 8.45 -2.18 10.92
C GLY A 26 8.43 -1.03 11.93
N GLU A 27 9.51 -0.78 12.66
CA GLU A 27 9.60 0.39 13.55
C GLU A 27 9.68 1.68 12.74
N ILE A 28 9.07 2.75 13.26
CA ILE A 28 9.04 4.06 12.61
C ILE A 28 9.80 5.07 13.49
N CYS A 29 10.80 5.74 12.91
CA CYS A 29 11.50 6.88 13.50
C CYS A 29 10.61 8.11 13.47
N LEU A 30 10.07 8.49 14.62
CA LEU A 30 9.26 9.69 14.77
C LEU A 30 9.38 10.19 16.22
N SER A 31 9.81 11.44 16.38
CA SER A 31 10.13 12.01 17.69
C SER A 31 8.94 12.05 18.65
N ILE A 32 7.75 12.34 18.13
CA ILE A 32 6.50 12.29 18.89
C ILE A 32 6.11 10.87 19.34
N LEU A 33 6.73 9.83 18.78
CA LEU A 33 6.61 8.43 19.25
C LEU A 33 7.77 8.02 20.18
N GLY A 34 8.74 8.90 20.41
CA GLY A 34 9.90 8.65 21.26
C GLY A 34 10.94 7.71 20.65
N THR A 35 10.89 7.46 19.34
CA THR A 35 11.81 6.54 18.65
C THR A 35 13.01 7.23 18.01
N THR A 36 13.02 8.56 17.98
CA THR A 36 14.16 9.38 17.52
C THR A 36 14.22 10.71 18.27
N SER A 37 15.31 11.46 18.10
CA SER A 37 15.50 12.77 18.71
C SER A 37 14.54 13.80 18.13
N GLY A 38 14.02 14.69 18.99
CA GLY A 38 13.13 15.79 18.59
C GLY A 38 12.06 16.09 19.65
N PRO A 39 11.01 16.83 19.28
CA PRO A 39 9.91 17.13 20.19
C PRO A 39 9.24 15.86 20.71
N PRO A 40 9.11 15.69 22.04
CA PRO A 40 8.53 14.47 22.60
C PRO A 40 7.02 14.44 22.42
N TRP A 41 6.43 13.27 22.67
CA TRP A 41 4.98 13.11 22.80
C TRP A 41 4.40 14.14 23.78
N SER A 42 3.30 14.78 23.39
CA SER A 42 2.50 15.62 24.29
C SER A 42 1.03 15.23 24.22
N PRO A 43 0.24 15.43 25.30
CA PRO A 43 -1.20 15.15 25.29
C PRO A 43 -2.02 15.97 24.28
N ALA A 44 -1.42 17.01 23.67
CA ALA A 44 -2.05 17.77 22.60
C ALA A 44 -2.07 17.01 21.26
N GLN A 45 -1.21 15.99 21.12
CA GLN A 45 -1.16 15.16 19.92
C GLN A 45 -2.29 14.12 19.92
N THR A 46 -2.76 13.79 18.72
CA THR A 46 -3.82 12.81 18.46
C THR A 46 -3.31 11.72 17.53
N LEU A 47 -4.03 10.59 17.44
CA LEU A 47 -3.74 9.57 16.43
C LEU A 47 -3.73 10.16 15.01
N ALA A 48 -4.63 11.10 14.71
CA ALA A 48 -4.66 11.79 13.42
C ALA A 48 -3.36 12.57 13.16
N SER A 49 -2.85 13.34 14.14
CA SER A 49 -1.58 14.05 13.99
C SER A 49 -0.38 13.11 13.81
N VAL A 50 -0.39 11.93 14.45
CA VAL A 50 0.62 10.89 14.25
C VAL A 50 0.56 10.38 12.81
N LEU A 51 -0.63 10.04 12.31
CA LEU A 51 -0.80 9.54 10.94
C LEU A 51 -0.41 10.58 9.89
N VAL A 52 -0.75 11.86 10.09
CA VAL A 52 -0.32 12.95 9.22
C VAL A 52 1.20 13.08 9.23
N SER A 53 1.84 13.01 10.40
CA SER A 53 3.31 13.06 10.51
C SER A 53 3.98 11.91 9.75
N VAL A 54 3.41 10.70 9.84
CA VAL A 54 3.90 9.54 9.10
C VAL A 54 3.72 9.72 7.59
N GLN A 55 2.57 10.23 7.15
CA GLN A 55 2.31 10.53 5.75
C GLN A 55 3.27 11.60 5.21
N SER A 56 3.59 12.64 5.99
CA SER A 56 4.52 13.69 5.58
C SER A 56 5.95 13.20 5.32
N MET A 57 6.36 12.08 5.93
CA MET A 57 7.66 11.45 5.62
C MET A 57 7.66 10.73 4.25
N MET A 58 6.49 10.49 3.65
CA MET A 58 6.36 9.91 2.31
C MET A 58 6.42 10.99 1.22
N GLY A 59 7.49 11.78 1.24
CA GLY A 59 7.72 12.90 0.31
C GLY A 59 8.14 12.47 -1.10
N GLU A 60 8.26 13.44 -2.00
CA GLU A 60 8.61 13.19 -3.41
C GLU A 60 10.04 12.70 -3.64
N LYS A 61 10.95 12.96 -2.69
CA LYS A 61 12.37 12.61 -2.79
C LYS A 61 12.89 11.96 -1.50
N PRO A 62 12.44 10.72 -1.18
CA PRO A 62 12.82 10.00 0.04
C PRO A 62 14.34 9.73 0.17
N TYR A 63 15.12 9.95 -0.89
CA TYR A 63 16.58 9.90 -0.83
C TYR A 63 17.13 10.92 0.18
N PHE A 64 16.63 12.16 0.17
CA PHE A 64 17.18 13.25 0.99
C PHE A 64 16.83 13.17 2.47
N GLU A 65 16.00 12.22 2.84
CA GLU A 65 15.77 11.90 4.23
C GLU A 65 17.11 11.42 4.86
N GLY A 66 17.87 10.57 4.18
CA GLY A 66 19.13 10.00 4.69
C GLY A 66 20.41 10.60 4.16
N PHE A 67 20.32 11.44 3.14
CA PHE A 67 21.46 12.05 2.48
C PHE A 67 21.25 13.55 2.32
N SER A 68 22.26 14.35 2.68
CA SER A 68 22.20 15.81 2.46
C SER A 68 22.38 16.19 0.98
N THR A 69 23.12 15.38 0.23
CA THR A 69 23.44 15.60 -1.18
C THR A 69 23.44 14.28 -1.95
N GLU A 70 23.28 14.35 -3.27
CA GLU A 70 23.45 13.16 -4.11
C GLU A 70 24.93 12.72 -4.14
N GLU A 71 25.19 11.46 -3.80
CA GLU A 71 26.55 10.89 -3.86
C GLU A 71 27.02 10.68 -5.32
N SER A 72 26.06 10.58 -6.24
CA SER A 72 26.31 10.50 -7.68
C SER A 72 25.15 11.17 -8.43
N PRO A 73 25.40 11.79 -9.59
CA PRO A 73 24.35 12.46 -10.35
C PRO A 73 23.14 11.55 -10.61
N GLY A 74 21.94 11.98 -10.21
CA GLY A 74 20.68 11.25 -10.36
C GLY A 74 20.50 10.09 -9.36
N ALA A 75 21.22 10.09 -8.24
CA ALA A 75 21.05 9.09 -7.19
C ALA A 75 19.64 9.12 -6.60
N SER A 76 19.08 10.32 -6.38
CA SER A 76 17.71 10.48 -5.89
C SER A 76 16.71 9.93 -6.89
N ASP A 77 16.88 10.20 -8.19
CA ASP A 77 15.95 9.72 -9.22
C ASP A 77 15.95 8.20 -9.33
N ARG A 78 17.15 7.59 -9.23
CA ARG A 78 17.28 6.12 -9.22
C ARG A 78 16.62 5.50 -8.00
N TYR A 79 16.77 6.12 -6.83
CA TYR A 79 16.10 5.64 -5.62
C TYR A 79 14.57 5.81 -5.71
N ASN A 80 14.09 6.93 -6.26
CA ASN A 80 12.67 7.14 -6.52
C ASN A 80 12.10 6.07 -7.47
N GLU A 81 12.86 5.67 -8.48
CA GLU A 81 12.46 4.60 -9.41
C GLU A 81 12.43 3.23 -8.73
N PHE A 82 13.40 2.94 -7.86
CA PHE A 82 13.38 1.75 -7.00
C PHE A 82 12.13 1.72 -6.11
N ILE A 83 11.87 2.80 -5.36
CA ILE A 83 10.69 2.91 -4.48
C ILE A 83 9.39 2.80 -5.28
N ARG A 84 9.30 3.40 -6.47
CA ARG A 84 8.12 3.29 -7.34
C ARG A 84 7.83 1.85 -7.72
N HIS A 85 8.85 1.12 -8.16
CA HIS A 85 8.70 -0.29 -8.51
C HIS A 85 8.24 -1.12 -7.31
N GLU A 86 8.90 -0.96 -6.17
CA GLU A 86 8.58 -1.74 -4.96
C GLU A 86 7.22 -1.36 -4.36
N THR A 87 6.78 -0.11 -4.52
CA THR A 87 5.42 0.34 -4.19
C THR A 87 4.41 -0.42 -5.06
N MET A 88 4.62 -0.46 -6.37
CA MET A 88 3.73 -1.22 -7.26
C MET A 88 3.69 -2.70 -6.90
N ARG A 89 4.86 -3.30 -6.67
CA ARG A 89 4.98 -4.73 -6.34
C ARG A 89 4.32 -5.08 -5.01
N VAL A 90 4.68 -4.37 -3.94
CA VAL A 90 4.37 -4.75 -2.55
C VAL A 90 3.15 -4.03 -2.02
N THR A 91 3.07 -2.71 -2.19
CA THR A 91 1.99 -1.93 -1.57
C THR A 91 0.72 -1.96 -2.40
N VAL A 92 0.82 -2.22 -3.72
CA VAL A 92 -0.34 -2.38 -4.61
C VAL A 92 -0.62 -3.86 -4.86
N CYS A 93 0.21 -4.56 -5.64
CA CYS A 93 -0.13 -5.92 -6.06
C CYS A 93 -0.26 -6.90 -4.89
N ASP A 94 0.71 -6.97 -3.98
CA ASP A 94 0.65 -7.93 -2.86
C ASP A 94 -0.52 -7.61 -1.89
N GLN A 95 -0.84 -6.34 -1.67
CA GLN A 95 -1.98 -5.95 -0.81
C GLN A 95 -3.32 -6.30 -1.45
N VAL A 96 -3.47 -6.09 -2.76
CA VAL A 96 -4.70 -6.45 -3.49
C VAL A 96 -4.87 -7.97 -3.54
N GLU A 97 -3.80 -8.70 -3.85
CA GLU A 97 -3.81 -10.18 -3.82
C GLU A 97 -4.24 -10.72 -2.47
N ALA A 98 -3.67 -10.17 -1.41
CA ALA A 98 -4.03 -10.58 -0.06
C ALA A 98 -5.46 -10.21 0.33
N SER A 99 -5.96 -9.07 -0.14
CA SER A 99 -7.34 -8.64 0.09
C SER A 99 -8.33 -9.53 -0.66
N LEU A 100 -7.95 -10.00 -1.86
CA LEU A 100 -8.71 -10.99 -2.63
C LEU A 100 -8.73 -12.37 -1.94
N LYS A 101 -7.57 -12.84 -1.48
CA LYS A 101 -7.38 -14.16 -0.84
C LYS A 101 -7.81 -14.19 0.63
N GLU A 102 -8.09 -13.03 1.24
CA GLU A 102 -8.42 -12.88 2.66
C GLU A 102 -7.30 -13.43 3.58
N THR A 103 -6.03 -13.31 3.13
CA THR A 103 -4.86 -13.92 3.77
C THR A 103 -4.10 -12.99 4.72
N ILE A 104 -4.27 -11.67 4.64
CA ILE A 104 -3.64 -10.73 5.59
C ILE A 104 -4.56 -10.61 6.82
N GLU A 105 -3.95 -10.40 7.99
CA GLU A 105 -4.60 -9.85 9.20
C GLU A 105 -5.05 -8.39 8.98
N CYS A 106 -5.70 -8.11 7.85
CA CYS A 106 -6.19 -6.80 7.45
C CYS A 106 -7.68 -6.79 7.81
N PRO A 107 -8.13 -5.82 8.63
CA PRO A 107 -9.55 -5.73 8.97
C PRO A 107 -10.42 -5.74 7.70
N PRO A 108 -11.58 -6.43 7.69
CA PRO A 108 -12.42 -6.55 6.49
C PRO A 108 -12.79 -5.19 5.87
N SER A 109 -13.02 -4.17 6.69
CA SER A 109 -13.29 -2.81 6.23
C SER A 109 -12.13 -2.19 5.46
N LEU A 110 -10.89 -2.46 5.87
CA LEU A 110 -9.69 -1.98 5.18
C LEU A 110 -9.45 -2.76 3.89
N SER A 111 -9.64 -4.09 3.90
CA SER A 111 -9.58 -4.93 2.69
C SER A 111 -10.56 -4.43 1.61
N SER A 112 -11.82 -4.18 1.97
CA SER A 112 -12.81 -3.62 1.04
C SER A 112 -12.40 -2.26 0.49
N ASN A 113 -11.82 -1.40 1.32
CA ASN A 113 -11.31 -0.10 0.86
C ASN A 113 -10.12 -0.23 -0.08
N ILE A 114 -9.21 -1.19 0.15
CA ILE A 114 -8.07 -1.47 -0.74
C ILE A 114 -8.59 -1.86 -2.13
N LEU A 115 -9.52 -2.81 -2.20
CA LEU A 115 -10.07 -3.27 -3.48
C LEU A 115 -10.80 -2.16 -4.23
N LYS A 116 -11.58 -1.34 -3.51
CA LYS A 116 -12.26 -0.17 -4.09
C LYS A 116 -11.27 0.86 -4.64
N LEU A 117 -10.33 1.32 -3.82
CA LEU A 117 -9.33 2.33 -4.21
C LEU A 117 -8.42 1.84 -5.35
N PHE A 118 -8.14 0.53 -5.39
CA PHE A 118 -7.38 -0.08 -6.47
C PHE A 118 -8.08 0.11 -7.82
N LEU A 119 -9.38 -0.16 -7.92
CA LEU A 119 -10.13 0.05 -9.17
C LEU A 119 -10.22 1.53 -9.53
N GLU A 120 -10.49 2.41 -8.55
CA GLU A 120 -10.57 3.86 -8.77
C GLU A 120 -9.26 4.46 -9.28
N SER A 121 -8.12 3.89 -8.87
CA SER A 121 -6.79 4.38 -9.25
C SER A 121 -6.09 3.53 -10.32
N TYR A 122 -6.75 2.49 -10.85
CA TYR A 122 -6.13 1.50 -11.74
C TYR A 122 -5.40 2.14 -12.93
N GLY A 123 -6.04 3.09 -13.62
CA GLY A 123 -5.44 3.77 -14.77
C GLY A 123 -4.09 4.43 -14.45
N LYS A 124 -3.97 5.04 -13.27
CA LYS A 124 -2.70 5.65 -12.82
C LYS A 124 -1.60 4.60 -12.62
N TYR A 125 -1.96 3.42 -12.12
CA TYR A 125 -1.00 2.32 -11.94
C TYR A 125 -0.55 1.75 -13.28
N GLU A 126 -1.50 1.52 -14.20
CA GLU A 126 -1.21 1.03 -15.54
C GLU A 126 -0.32 2.00 -16.33
N ASP A 127 -0.61 3.31 -16.29
CA ASP A 127 0.19 4.35 -16.93
C ASP A 127 1.62 4.38 -16.35
N ALA A 128 1.74 4.34 -15.01
CA ALA A 128 3.02 4.39 -14.32
C ALA A 128 3.91 3.18 -14.66
N VAL A 129 3.32 1.97 -14.75
CA VAL A 129 4.04 0.75 -15.16
C VAL A 129 4.40 0.79 -16.64
N THR A 130 3.44 1.14 -17.51
CA THR A 130 3.62 1.14 -18.96
C THR A 130 4.72 2.11 -19.38
N ALA A 131 4.79 3.29 -18.77
CA ALA A 131 5.83 4.28 -19.02
C ALA A 131 7.25 3.78 -18.71
N LYS A 132 7.39 2.69 -17.93
CA LYS A 132 8.66 2.17 -17.40
C LYS A 132 9.02 0.77 -17.90
N LEU A 133 8.26 0.20 -18.85
CA LEU A 133 8.56 -1.12 -19.45
C LEU A 133 9.99 -1.22 -20.01
N HIS A 134 10.54 -0.14 -20.55
CA HIS A 134 11.92 -0.08 -21.07
C HIS A 134 13.02 -0.28 -20.01
N LEU A 135 12.66 -0.25 -18.72
CA LEU A 135 13.56 -0.51 -17.60
C LEU A 135 13.60 -1.99 -17.20
N THR A 136 12.66 -2.82 -17.68
CA THR A 136 12.63 -4.26 -17.37
C THR A 136 13.99 -4.92 -17.62
N GLY A 137 14.44 -5.73 -16.66
CA GLY A 137 15.73 -6.40 -16.66
C GLY A 137 16.92 -5.54 -16.23
N ARG A 138 16.79 -4.22 -16.15
CA ARG A 138 17.86 -3.33 -15.64
C ARG A 138 18.00 -3.48 -14.12
N GLN A 139 19.21 -3.31 -13.61
CA GLN A 139 19.49 -3.35 -12.18
C GLN A 139 18.89 -2.15 -11.47
N MET A 140 18.24 -2.41 -10.34
CA MET A 140 17.83 -1.40 -9.37
C MET A 140 19.05 -0.91 -8.59
N LYS A 141 19.00 0.35 -8.17
CA LYS A 141 19.95 0.91 -7.21
C LYS A 141 19.20 1.39 -5.98
N ASP A 142 19.32 0.65 -4.91
CA ASP A 142 18.89 1.04 -3.56
C ASP A 142 20.16 1.42 -2.77
N PRO A 143 20.33 2.69 -2.35
CA PRO A 143 21.48 3.10 -1.54
C PRO A 143 21.49 2.46 -0.14
N TYR A 144 20.37 1.90 0.32
CA TYR A 144 20.21 1.31 1.64
C TYR A 144 20.22 -0.24 1.65
N SER A 145 20.39 -0.87 0.48
CA SER A 145 20.42 -2.34 0.35
C SER A 145 21.64 -2.80 -0.44
N LYS A 146 22.21 -3.92 0.00
CA LYS A 146 23.29 -4.62 -0.72
C LYS A 146 22.73 -5.63 -1.73
N THR A 147 21.42 -5.86 -1.71
CA THR A 147 20.77 -6.82 -2.61
C THR A 147 20.61 -6.20 -3.99
N VAL A 148 21.13 -6.90 -5.00
CA VAL A 148 20.96 -6.50 -6.40
C VAL A 148 19.66 -7.10 -6.93
N SER A 149 18.66 -6.26 -7.09
CA SER A 149 17.38 -6.61 -7.72
C SER A 149 17.30 -6.01 -9.12
N LYS A 150 16.37 -6.52 -9.95
CA LYS A 150 16.10 -5.99 -11.30
C LYS A 150 14.67 -5.49 -11.37
N TYR A 151 14.44 -4.46 -12.19
CA TYR A 151 13.09 -4.03 -12.54
C TYR A 151 12.38 -5.13 -13.33
N ASP A 152 11.13 -5.37 -13.00
CA ASP A 152 10.26 -6.34 -13.68
C ASP A 152 8.88 -5.74 -13.92
N TYR A 153 8.86 -4.67 -14.73
CA TYR A 153 7.61 -3.96 -15.07
C TYR A 153 6.69 -4.78 -15.97
N GLU A 154 7.23 -5.74 -16.75
CA GLU A 154 6.42 -6.66 -17.56
C GLU A 154 5.59 -7.60 -16.69
N THR A 155 6.20 -8.20 -15.67
CA THR A 155 5.47 -9.02 -14.70
C THR A 155 4.48 -8.16 -13.92
N LEU A 156 4.86 -6.94 -13.49
CA LEU A 156 3.93 -6.04 -12.79
C LEU A 156 2.71 -5.67 -13.64
N LEU A 157 2.87 -5.40 -14.94
CA LEU A 157 1.75 -5.08 -15.82
C LEU A 157 0.80 -6.28 -15.96
N THR A 158 1.36 -7.48 -16.14
CA THR A 158 0.58 -8.73 -16.20
C THR A 158 -0.18 -8.96 -14.90
N ARG A 159 0.48 -8.76 -13.75
CA ARG A 159 -0.14 -8.87 -12.42
C ARG A 159 -1.27 -7.86 -12.24
N LEU A 160 -1.05 -6.58 -12.56
CA LEU A 160 -2.08 -5.54 -12.44
C LEU A 160 -3.34 -5.87 -13.23
N LYS A 161 -3.19 -6.29 -14.50
CA LYS A 161 -4.32 -6.67 -15.35
C LYS A 161 -5.10 -7.84 -14.78
N SER A 162 -4.39 -8.90 -14.39
CA SER A 162 -5.02 -10.08 -13.77
C SER A 162 -5.74 -9.73 -12.46
N LEU A 163 -5.17 -8.84 -11.65
CA LEU A 163 -5.80 -8.40 -10.40
C LEU A 163 -7.05 -7.59 -10.66
N LYS A 164 -7.04 -6.69 -11.65
CA LYS A 164 -8.24 -5.93 -12.04
C LYS A 164 -9.40 -6.85 -12.39
N GLU A 165 -9.18 -7.83 -13.26
CA GLU A 165 -10.20 -8.79 -13.65
C GLU A 165 -10.75 -9.56 -12.43
N GLN A 166 -9.88 -9.98 -11.51
CA GLN A 166 -10.29 -10.68 -10.29
C GLN A 166 -11.12 -9.79 -9.35
N VAL A 167 -10.75 -8.52 -9.18
CA VAL A 167 -11.48 -7.59 -8.32
C VAL A 167 -12.84 -7.23 -8.93
N GLU A 168 -12.90 -6.99 -10.24
CA GLU A 168 -14.16 -6.75 -10.96
C GLU A 168 -15.11 -7.95 -10.83
N LYS A 169 -14.60 -9.17 -11.04
CA LYS A 169 -15.38 -10.39 -10.85
C LYS A 169 -15.90 -10.55 -9.42
N LYS A 170 -15.06 -10.32 -8.40
CA LYS A 170 -15.49 -10.38 -6.98
C LYS A 170 -16.61 -9.37 -6.69
N ASN A 171 -16.51 -8.15 -7.24
CA ASN A 171 -17.54 -7.13 -7.07
C ASN A 171 -18.85 -7.49 -7.78
N GLU A 172 -18.80 -8.06 -8.98
CA GLU A 172 -19.99 -8.55 -9.70
C GLU A 172 -20.69 -9.68 -8.95
N GLU A 173 -19.93 -10.64 -8.41
CA GLU A 173 -20.45 -11.74 -7.60
C GLU A 173 -21.11 -11.22 -6.32
N ALA A 174 -20.46 -10.27 -5.63
CA ALA A 174 -21.02 -9.62 -4.44
C ALA A 174 -22.32 -8.84 -4.76
N ALA A 175 -22.37 -8.13 -5.88
CA ALA A 175 -23.56 -7.40 -6.31
C ALA A 175 -24.73 -8.34 -6.66
N LYS A 176 -24.47 -9.47 -7.34
CA LYS A 176 -25.46 -10.50 -7.62
C LYS A 176 -26.00 -11.13 -6.33
N ALA A 177 -25.12 -11.45 -5.38
CA ALA A 177 -25.50 -12.00 -4.09
C ALA A 177 -26.36 -11.01 -3.26
N ALA A 178 -25.98 -9.73 -3.24
CA ALA A 178 -26.74 -8.70 -2.54
C ALA A 178 -28.15 -8.50 -3.15
N LYS A 179 -28.26 -8.54 -4.47
CA LYS A 179 -29.55 -8.47 -5.16
C LYS A 179 -30.44 -9.68 -4.85
N ALA A 180 -29.89 -10.89 -4.91
CA ALA A 180 -30.62 -12.11 -4.58
C ALA A 180 -31.10 -12.13 -3.12
N ALA A 181 -30.27 -11.64 -2.18
CA ALA A 181 -30.64 -11.53 -0.77
C ALA A 181 -31.77 -10.51 -0.54
N ALA A 182 -31.76 -9.38 -1.25
CA ALA A 182 -32.83 -8.39 -1.18
C ALA A 182 -34.16 -8.94 -1.72
N GLU A 183 -34.12 -9.64 -2.87
CA GLU A 183 -35.31 -10.28 -3.46
C GLU A 183 -35.88 -11.38 -2.54
N ALA A 184 -35.03 -12.16 -1.87
CA ALA A 184 -35.47 -13.17 -0.90
C ALA A 184 -36.12 -12.56 0.35
N ALA A 185 -35.54 -11.47 0.89
CA ALA A 185 -36.09 -10.76 2.05
C ALA A 185 -37.47 -10.15 1.74
N GLU A 186 -37.64 -9.58 0.54
CA GLU A 186 -38.93 -9.02 0.10
C GLU A 186 -40.00 -10.12 -0.08
N GLN A 187 -39.62 -11.29 -0.58
CA GLN A 187 -40.52 -12.44 -0.68
C GLN A 187 -40.95 -12.99 0.69
N GLU A 188 -40.03 -13.05 1.65
CA GLU A 188 -40.31 -13.50 3.01
C GLU A 188 -41.23 -12.51 3.75
N GLU A 189 -40.98 -11.20 3.63
CA GLU A 189 -41.83 -10.16 4.22
C GLU A 189 -43.25 -10.20 3.64
N ASN A 190 -43.38 -10.37 2.32
CA ASN A 190 -44.68 -10.51 1.66
C ASN A 190 -45.43 -11.78 2.11
N GLN A 191 -44.74 -12.92 2.27
CA GLN A 191 -45.37 -14.15 2.78
C GLN A 191 -45.84 -14.01 4.24
N VAL A 192 -45.07 -13.34 5.09
CA VAL A 192 -45.45 -13.08 6.49
C VAL A 192 -46.64 -12.13 6.59
N GLN A 193 -46.77 -11.17 5.68
CA GLN A 193 -47.94 -10.28 5.61
C GLN A 193 -49.21 -10.99 5.11
N LEU A 194 -49.10 -11.94 4.18
CA LEU A 194 -50.23 -12.74 3.65
C LEU A 194 -50.74 -13.80 4.62
N ALA A 195 -49.94 -14.18 5.63
CA ALA A 195 -50.31 -15.18 6.63
C ALA A 195 -50.96 -14.60 7.90
N LYS A 196 -51.20 -13.28 7.94
CA LYS A 196 -51.91 -12.56 9.02
C LYS A 196 -53.29 -12.10 8.57
#